data_AF-A0A1I4X584-F1
#
_entry.id   AF-A0A1I4X584-F1
#
_cell.length_a   1.000
_cell.length_b   1.000
_cell.length_c   1.000
_cell.angle_alpha   90.00
_cell.angle_beta   90.00
_cell.angle_gamma   90.00
#
_symmetry.space_group_name_H-M   'P 1'
#
loop_
_entity.id
_entity.type
_entity.pdbx_description
1 polymer ?
#
loop_
_entity_poly.entity_id
_entity_poly.type
_entity_poly.pdbx_seq_one_letter_code
_entity_poly.pdbx_strand_id
1 'polypeptide(L)'
;MERMLRWSDELASSDVEAIERFLGPRLRQVQDTQPPGSDEHRAAASVSNLLSEVVPILSSYIQAKSLPRFGTAVERSANTERLSRGILLHWNWLVCMAEPWREEPGFDHVRWKRLYIRNAEQQALVERFSQ
;
A
#
# COMPACT_ATOMS: atom_id res chain seq x y z
N MET A 1 12.53 -11.28 12.56
CA MET A 1 11.75 -12.34 11.90
C MET A 1 10.88 -11.65 10.85
N GLU A 2 11.24 -11.74 9.58
CA GLU A 2 10.53 -11.05 8.51
C GLU A 2 9.20 -11.76 8.23
N ARG A 3 8.08 -11.08 8.48
CA ARG A 3 6.73 -11.60 8.20
C ARG A 3 6.38 -11.29 6.75
N MET A 4 6.08 -12.32 5.95
CA MET A 4 5.47 -12.18 4.63
C MET A 4 4.02 -11.73 4.75
N LEU A 5 3.62 -10.73 3.96
CA LEU A 5 2.24 -10.27 3.84
C LEU A 5 1.53 -11.11 2.79
N ARG A 6 0.57 -11.93 3.22
CA ARG A 6 -0.27 -12.75 2.34
C ARG A 6 -1.60 -12.08 2.04
N TRP A 7 -2.10 -11.30 2.98
CA TRP A 7 -3.44 -10.72 2.88
C TRP A 7 -3.46 -9.25 3.32
N SER A 8 -4.41 -8.48 2.79
CA SER A 8 -4.49 -7.06 3.15
C SER A 8 -4.90 -6.84 4.61
N ASP A 9 -5.54 -7.82 5.26
CA ASP A 9 -5.85 -7.75 6.67
C ASP A 9 -4.59 -7.83 7.57
N GLU A 10 -3.44 -8.21 7.02
CA GLU A 10 -2.18 -8.30 7.77
C GLU A 10 -1.38 -7.00 7.78
N LEU A 11 -1.74 -6.04 6.92
CA LEU A 11 -1.06 -4.77 6.78
C LEU A 11 -1.15 -3.95 8.07
N ALA A 12 0.00 -3.44 8.50
CA ALA A 12 0.13 -2.48 9.57
C ALA A 12 0.66 -1.14 9.04
N SER A 13 0.47 -0.05 9.81
CA SER A 13 1.01 1.27 9.47
C SER A 13 2.53 1.23 9.26
N SER A 14 3.25 0.39 10.00
CA SER A 14 4.69 0.20 9.82
C SER A 14 5.08 -0.30 8.43
N ASP A 15 4.23 -1.07 7.76
CA ASP A 15 4.51 -1.57 6.40
C ASP A 15 4.38 -0.44 5.37
N VAL A 16 3.44 0.49 5.59
CA VAL A 16 3.26 1.70 4.78
C VAL A 16 4.44 2.65 4.96
N GLU A 17 4.80 2.94 6.21
CA GLU A 17 5.93 3.79 6.56
C GLU A 17 7.26 3.23 6.04
N ALA A 18 7.41 1.90 5.93
CA ALA A 18 8.61 1.28 5.37
C ALA A 18 8.81 1.65 3.90
N ILE A 19 7.74 1.62 3.09
CA ILE A 19 7.80 2.05 1.68
C ILE A 19 8.08 3.55 1.60
N GLU A 20 7.44 4.37 2.44
CA GLU A 20 7.68 5.81 2.47
C GLU A 20 9.16 6.13 2.79
N ARG A 21 9.74 5.49 3.81
CA ARG A 21 11.15 5.66 4.18
C ARG A 21 12.11 5.16 3.09
N PHE A 22 11.69 4.19 2.29
CA PHE A 22 12.49 3.68 1.18
C PHE A 22 12.44 4.60 -0.05
N LEU A 23 11.25 5.06 -0.45
CA LEU A 23 11.04 5.89 -1.63
C LEU A 23 11.40 7.35 -1.40
N GLY A 24 11.06 7.92 -0.24
CA GLY A 24 11.21 9.35 0.05
C GLY A 24 12.62 9.89 -0.23
N PRO A 25 13.69 9.30 0.33
CA PRO A 25 15.06 9.74 0.06
C PRO A 25 15.46 9.60 -1.41
N ARG A 26 15.03 8.53 -2.09
CA ARG A 26 15.38 8.26 -3.49
C ARG A 26 14.73 9.26 -4.43
N LEU A 27 13.45 9.53 -4.25
CA LEU A 27 12.73 10.51 -5.04
C LEU A 27 13.29 11.92 -4.81
N ARG A 28 13.64 12.26 -3.56
CA ARG A 28 14.33 13.52 -3.24
C ARG A 28 15.68 13.62 -3.93
N GLN A 29 16.49 12.56 -3.89
CA GLN A 29 17.78 12.54 -4.58
C GLN A 29 17.64 12.79 -6.08
N VAL A 30 16.65 12.18 -6.74
CA VAL A 30 16.39 12.46 -8.17
C VAL A 30 16.01 13.93 -8.37
N GLN A 31 15.13 14.49 -7.53
CA GLN A 31 14.77 15.91 -7.64
C GLN A 31 15.95 16.86 -7.43
N ASP A 32 16.83 16.55 -6.47
CA ASP A 32 17.98 17.39 -6.11
C ASP A 32 19.11 17.32 -7.15
N THR A 33 19.25 16.18 -7.84
CA THR A 33 20.35 15.95 -8.81
C THR A 33 19.97 16.31 -10.24
N GLN A 34 18.69 16.23 -10.60
CA GLN A 34 18.21 16.53 -11.95
C GLN A 34 17.89 18.01 -12.11
N PRO A 35 18.18 18.63 -13.27
CA PRO A 35 17.86 20.04 -13.51
C PRO A 35 16.37 20.33 -13.27
N PRO A 36 16.01 21.42 -12.57
CA PRO A 36 14.63 21.83 -12.44
C PRO A 36 13.95 21.96 -13.81
N GLY A 37 12.79 21.31 -13.97
CA GLY A 37 12.07 21.28 -15.24
C GLY A 37 12.56 20.25 -16.27
N SER A 38 13.48 19.35 -15.91
CA SER A 38 13.69 18.10 -16.65
C SER A 38 12.49 17.14 -16.48
N ASP A 39 12.37 16.16 -17.37
CA ASP A 39 11.32 15.13 -17.27
C ASP A 39 11.50 14.28 -16.01
N GLU A 40 12.75 13.96 -15.66
CA GLU A 40 13.12 13.19 -14.48
C GLU A 40 12.77 13.93 -13.19
N HIS A 41 13.08 15.23 -13.12
CA HIS A 41 12.71 16.07 -11.98
C HIS A 41 11.18 16.13 -11.84
N ARG A 42 10.43 16.38 -12.94
CA ARG A 42 8.96 16.41 -12.93
C ARG A 42 8.35 15.07 -12.52
N ALA A 43 8.88 13.97 -13.02
CA ALA A 43 8.41 12.63 -12.68
C ALA A 43 8.64 12.33 -11.20
N ALA A 44 9.85 12.59 -10.68
CA ALA A 44 10.15 12.39 -9.27
C ALA A 44 9.33 13.29 -8.35
N ALA A 45 9.09 14.55 -8.73
CA ALA A 45 8.19 15.45 -8.01
C ALA A 45 6.74 14.92 -7.98
N SER A 46 6.24 14.44 -9.12
CA SER A 46 4.88 13.91 -9.23
C SER A 46 4.69 12.64 -8.38
N VAL A 47 5.66 11.73 -8.39
CA VAL A 47 5.62 10.52 -7.55
C VAL A 47 5.75 10.88 -6.07
N SER A 48 6.60 11.84 -5.69
CA SER A 48 6.67 12.32 -4.30
C SER A 48 5.35 12.90 -3.81
N ASN A 49 4.67 13.70 -4.65
CA ASN A 49 3.35 14.23 -4.31
C ASN A 49 2.34 13.09 -4.12
N LEU A 50 2.30 12.12 -5.03
CA LEU A 50 1.41 10.97 -4.91
C LEU A 50 1.72 10.14 -3.66
N LEU A 51 3.00 9.94 -3.32
CA LEU A 51 3.41 9.27 -2.09
C LEU A 51 2.87 10.01 -0.85
N SER A 52 2.97 11.34 -0.82
CA SER A 52 2.49 12.17 0.29
C SER A 52 0.97 12.16 0.48
N GLU A 53 0.21 11.82 -0.57
CA GLU A 53 -1.24 11.65 -0.52
C GLU A 53 -1.64 10.22 -0.12
N VAL A 54 -1.00 9.22 -0.74
CA VAL A 54 -1.38 7.81 -0.57
C VAL A 54 -1.03 7.28 0.82
N VAL A 55 0.12 7.67 1.39
CA VAL A 55 0.57 7.18 2.70
C VAL A 55 -0.40 7.54 3.83
N PRO A 56 -0.87 8.80 3.97
CA PRO A 56 -1.89 9.16 4.95
C PRO A 56 -3.23 8.46 4.73
N ILE A 57 -3.70 8.36 3.47
CA ILE A 57 -4.97 7.69 3.15
C ILE A 57 -4.94 6.22 3.57
N LEU A 58 -3.89 5.49 3.18
CA LEU A 58 -3.77 4.08 3.52
C LEU A 58 -3.63 3.88 5.04
N SER A 59 -2.84 4.73 5.70
CA SER A 59 -2.69 4.69 7.16
C SER A 59 -4.02 4.91 7.88
N SER A 60 -4.83 5.85 7.39
CA SER A 60 -6.19 6.09 7.91
C SER A 60 -7.10 4.87 7.74
N TYR A 61 -7.06 4.18 6.60
CA TYR A 61 -7.83 2.95 6.41
C TYR A 61 -7.39 1.81 7.33
N ILE A 62 -6.07 1.63 7.52
CA ILE A 62 -5.52 0.62 8.44
C ILE A 62 -5.95 0.90 9.88
N GLN A 63 -5.92 2.17 10.31
CA GLN A 63 -6.40 2.57 11.63
C GLN A 63 -7.91 2.35 11.76
N ALA A 64 -8.71 2.78 10.78
CA ALA A 64 -10.17 2.64 10.77
C ALA A 64 -10.63 1.18 10.82
N LYS A 65 -9.84 0.24 10.30
CA LYS A 65 -10.11 -1.19 10.40
C LYS A 65 -10.18 -1.67 11.86
N SER A 66 -9.39 -1.09 12.75
CA SER A 66 -9.28 -1.52 14.15
C SER A 66 -10.34 -0.89 15.06
N LEU A 67 -11.11 0.07 14.55
CA LEU A 67 -12.13 0.76 15.33
C LEU A 67 -13.44 -0.04 15.40
N PRO A 68 -14.16 0.03 16.54
CA PRO A 68 -15.52 -0.50 16.64
C PRO A 68 -16.43 0.08 15.55
N ARG A 69 -17.23 -0.77 14.93
CA ARG A 69 -18.15 -0.36 13.85
C ARG A 69 -19.56 -0.23 14.39
N PHE A 70 -20.13 0.97 14.23
CA PHE A 70 -21.53 1.25 14.58
C PHE A 70 -22.45 1.05 13.36
N GLY A 71 -23.75 0.93 13.60
CA GLY A 71 -24.76 0.68 12.57
C GLY A 71 -25.24 -0.78 12.50
N THR A 72 -26.14 -1.05 11.56
CA THR A 72 -26.71 -2.36 11.25
C THR A 72 -25.66 -3.37 10.74
N ALA A 73 -25.99 -4.66 10.73
CA ALA A 73 -25.09 -5.68 10.18
C ALA A 73 -24.71 -5.42 8.71
N VAL A 74 -25.66 -4.92 7.91
CA VAL A 74 -25.45 -4.58 6.50
C VAL A 74 -24.48 -3.41 6.36
N GLU A 75 -24.66 -2.33 7.13
CA GLU A 75 -23.77 -1.17 7.10
C GLU A 75 -22.36 -1.52 7.55
N ARG A 76 -22.22 -2.34 8.61
CA ARG A 76 -20.91 -2.82 9.07
C ARG A 76 -20.20 -3.65 8.00
N SER A 77 -20.93 -4.52 7.30
CA SER A 77 -20.41 -5.33 6.20
C SER A 77 -19.95 -4.46 5.03
N ALA A 78 -20.81 -3.55 4.56
CA ALA A 78 -20.50 -2.64 3.45
C ALA A 78 -19.28 -1.74 3.77
N ASN A 79 -19.19 -1.23 5.00
CA ASN A 79 -18.02 -0.46 5.42
C ASN A 79 -16.75 -1.34 5.51
N THR A 80 -16.87 -2.63 5.84
CA THR A 80 -15.74 -3.58 5.85
C THR A 80 -15.20 -3.75 4.45
N GLU A 81 -16.10 -4.02 3.51
CA GLU A 81 -15.73 -4.20 2.12
C GLU A 81 -15.11 -2.92 1.51
N ARG A 82 -15.69 -1.75 1.79
CA ARG A 82 -15.15 -0.46 1.36
C ARG A 82 -13.72 -0.25 1.88
N LEU A 83 -13.49 -0.46 3.18
CA LEU A 83 -12.15 -0.33 3.78
C LEU A 83 -11.17 -1.33 3.17
N SER A 84 -11.55 -2.60 3.03
CA SER A 84 -10.67 -3.62 2.46
C SER A 84 -10.29 -3.32 1.00
N ARG A 85 -11.24 -2.84 0.18
CA ARG A 85 -10.95 -2.39 -1.20
C ARG A 85 -10.02 -1.18 -1.21
N GLY A 86 -10.26 -0.21 -0.33
CA GLY A 86 -9.39 0.95 -0.16
C GLY A 86 -7.96 0.55 0.21
N ILE A 87 -7.79 -0.36 1.18
CA ILE A 87 -6.48 -0.86 1.60
C ILE A 87 -5.78 -1.56 0.43
N LEU A 88 -6.44 -2.49 -0.26
CA LEU A 88 -5.86 -3.23 -1.39
C LEU A 88 -5.40 -2.28 -2.50
N LEU A 89 -6.25 -1.32 -2.89
CA LEU A 89 -5.94 -0.39 -3.96
C LEU A 89 -4.70 0.45 -3.65
N HIS A 90 -4.69 1.10 -2.48
CA HIS A 90 -3.62 2.04 -2.12
C HIS A 90 -2.32 1.31 -1.78
N TRP A 91 -2.39 0.13 -1.16
CA TRP A 91 -1.20 -0.71 -0.97
C TRP A 91 -0.57 -1.10 -2.30
N ASN A 92 -1.37 -1.56 -3.26
CA ASN A 92 -0.85 -1.94 -4.57
C ASN A 92 -0.27 -0.75 -5.33
N TRP A 93 -0.82 0.45 -5.16
CA TRP A 93 -0.20 1.67 -5.70
C TRP A 93 1.18 1.94 -5.10
N LEU A 94 1.33 1.83 -3.78
CA LEU A 94 2.64 1.99 -3.14
C LEU A 94 3.66 0.96 -3.61
N VAL A 95 3.25 -0.31 -3.74
CA VAL A 95 4.11 -1.36 -4.29
C VAL A 95 4.49 -1.06 -5.74
N CYS A 96 3.55 -0.64 -6.59
CA CYS A 96 3.83 -0.23 -7.97
C CYS A 96 4.80 0.95 -8.03
N MET A 97 4.68 1.92 -7.11
CA MET A 97 5.64 3.02 -7.01
C MET A 97 7.01 2.54 -6.55
N ALA A 98 7.12 1.50 -5.72
CA ALA A 98 8.41 0.97 -5.28
C ALA A 98 9.08 0.07 -6.33
N GLU A 99 8.29 -0.63 -7.15
CA GLU A 99 8.73 -1.67 -8.09
C GLU A 99 9.88 -1.27 -9.05
N PRO A 100 9.97 -0.03 -9.57
CA PRO A 100 11.10 0.40 -10.39
C PRO A 100 12.46 0.35 -9.66
N TRP A 101 12.45 0.38 -8.33
CA TRP A 101 13.64 0.31 -7.48
C TRP A 101 13.87 -1.10 -6.91
N ARG A 102 13.31 -2.15 -7.51
CA ARG A 102 13.40 -3.52 -6.96
C ARG A 102 14.83 -4.05 -6.80
N GLU A 103 15.78 -3.61 -7.62
CA GLU A 103 17.18 -4.06 -7.55
C GLU A 103 18.01 -3.22 -6.55
N GLU A 104 17.41 -2.19 -5.94
CA GLU A 104 18.11 -1.28 -5.04
C GLU A 104 18.20 -1.83 -3.61
N PRO A 105 19.31 -1.57 -2.89
CA PRO A 105 19.46 -1.97 -1.50
C PRO A 105 18.32 -1.47 -0.60
N GLY A 106 17.75 -2.39 0.18
CA GLY A 106 16.64 -2.09 1.10
C GLY A 106 15.25 -2.25 0.48
N PHE A 107 15.15 -2.68 -0.78
CA PHE A 107 13.86 -3.13 -1.32
C PHE A 107 13.46 -4.47 -0.67
N ASP A 108 12.26 -4.53 -0.09
CA ASP A 108 11.78 -5.74 0.58
C ASP A 108 10.97 -6.64 -0.38
N HIS A 109 11.66 -7.57 -1.03
CA HIS A 109 11.04 -8.51 -1.96
C HIS A 109 10.04 -9.48 -1.32
N VAL A 110 10.09 -9.66 0.01
CA VAL A 110 9.21 -10.58 0.71
C VAL A 110 7.89 -9.89 1.06
N ARG A 111 7.97 -8.64 1.51
CA ARG A 111 6.81 -7.87 1.98
C ARG A 111 6.16 -7.03 0.90
N TRP A 112 6.91 -6.43 0.00
CA TRP A 112 6.37 -5.47 -0.98
C TRP A 112 5.89 -6.19 -2.22
N LYS A 113 4.78 -6.92 -2.06
CA LYS A 113 4.07 -7.60 -3.14
C LYS A 113 2.64 -7.08 -3.24
N ARG A 114 2.12 -7.10 -4.46
CA ARG A 114 0.72 -6.77 -4.70
C ARG A 114 -0.17 -7.81 -4.00
N LEU A 115 -1.23 -7.33 -3.37
CA LEU A 115 -2.22 -8.13 -2.68
C LEU A 115 -3.53 -8.08 -3.45
N TYR A 116 -4.24 -9.19 -3.46
CA TYR A 116 -5.51 -9.34 -4.18
C TYR A 116 -6.63 -9.82 -3.28
N ILE A 117 -6.27 -10.34 -2.10
CA ILE A 117 -7.19 -11.05 -1.22
C ILE A 117 -7.06 -10.47 0.17
N ARG A 118 -8.21 -10.26 0.80
CA ARG A 118 -8.35 -9.61 2.09
C ARG A 118 -7.84 -10.48 3.22
N ASN A 119 -8.20 -11.76 3.23
CA ASN A 119 -7.88 -12.71 4.30
C ASN A 119 -8.10 -14.17 3.85
N ALA A 120 -7.78 -15.11 4.75
CA ALA A 120 -7.93 -16.54 4.52
C ALA A 120 -9.39 -16.97 4.22
N GLU A 121 -10.38 -16.35 4.85
CA GLU A 121 -11.80 -16.67 4.62
C GLU A 121 -12.21 -16.34 3.19
N GLN A 122 -11.79 -15.19 2.69
CA GLN A 122 -12.05 -14.80 1.30
C GLN A 122 -11.30 -15.71 0.32
N GLN A 123 -10.06 -16.11 0.62
CA GLN A 123 -9.31 -17.08 -0.19
C GLN A 123 -10.10 -18.39 -0.34
N ALA A 124 -10.56 -18.96 0.78
CA ALA A 124 -11.33 -20.20 0.76
C ALA A 124 -12.64 -20.08 -0.04
N LEU A 125 -13.29 -18.92 0.02
CA LEU A 125 -14.48 -18.63 -0.79
C LEU A 125 -14.15 -18.65 -2.29
N VAL A 126 -13.08 -17.97 -2.71
CA VAL A 126 -12.64 -17.92 -4.12
C VAL A 126 -12.29 -19.31 -4.64
N GLU A 127 -11.55 -20.10 -3.85
CA GLU A 127 -11.17 -21.47 -4.21
C GLU A 127 -12.39 -22.37 -4.40
N ARG A 128 -13.41 -22.23 -3.54
CA ARG A 128 -14.64 -23.01 -3.63
C ARG A 128 -15.47 -22.72 -4.89
N PHE A 129 -15.43 -21.49 -5.40
CA PHE A 129 -16.19 -21.09 -6.61
C PHE A 129 -15.38 -21.16 -7.91
N SER A 130 -14.10 -21.56 -7.83
CA SER A 130 -13.22 -21.77 -8.99
C SER A 130 -13.08 -23.24 -9.38
N GLN A 131 -13.82 -24.13 -8.70
CA GLN A 131 -13.98 -25.56 -9.00
C GLN A 131 -15.32 -25.81 -9.68
#